data_AF-S3T9H1-F1
#
_entry.id   AF-S3T9H1-F1
#
_cell.length_a   1.000
_cell.length_b   1.000
_cell.length_c   1.000
_cell.angle_alpha   90.00
_cell.angle_beta   90.00
_cell.angle_gamma   90.00
#
_symmetry.space_group_name_H-M   'P 1'
#
loop_
_entity.id
_entity.type
_entity.pdbx_description
1 polymer ?
#
loop_
_entity_poly.entity_id
_entity_poly.type
_entity_poly.pdbx_seq_one_letter_code
_entity_poly.pdbx_strand_id
1 'polypeptide(L)'
;MNDNLNNPYNRYLFTDSPAWDAFPNEQKVCVMTEPLCNPYIKARNYGMARPYNFMMNVDQWGRVKNRIELLMAIRFGMEWDTKQYPDSQLADLGFHTQMYIRFHQYVLKHSIKEAAKIVAEFEQTAFKVRFLSAFAIGDLLELRNLDPFSQGKSALTNLNSLKKTIKKLNVTDAVSELSSLQRNGGPLHINREMFKQVFKQDYNPKMIDILKSQGVYKGDPINVERAAFEKNH
;
A
#
# COMPACT_ATOMS: atom_id res chain seq x y z
N MET A 1 -8.39 8.77 -27.89
CA MET A 1 -7.21 9.19 -27.08
C MET A 1 -7.71 10.26 -26.13
N ASN A 2 -7.59 10.05 -24.82
CA ASN A 2 -8.25 10.88 -23.81
C ASN A 2 -7.59 12.26 -23.70
N ASP A 3 -8.32 13.30 -24.09
CA ASP A 3 -7.98 14.72 -23.86
C ASP A 3 -7.74 15.07 -22.37
N ASN A 4 -8.08 14.15 -21.46
CA ASN A 4 -7.99 14.31 -20.01
C ASN A 4 -6.62 13.99 -19.39
N LEU A 5 -5.67 13.41 -20.15
CA LEU A 5 -4.27 13.37 -19.72
C LEU A 5 -3.65 14.78 -19.68
N ASN A 6 -4.29 15.78 -20.32
CA ASN A 6 -3.74 17.12 -20.51
C ASN A 6 -4.24 18.16 -19.49
N ASN A 7 -5.17 17.84 -18.58
CA ASN A 7 -5.58 18.78 -17.53
C ASN A 7 -5.06 18.35 -16.14
N PRO A 8 -3.86 18.80 -15.74
CA PRO A 8 -3.27 18.47 -14.44
C PRO A 8 -4.04 19.09 -13.26
N TYR A 9 -5.02 19.96 -13.52
CA TYR A 9 -5.86 20.57 -12.48
C TYR A 9 -7.14 19.80 -12.19
N ASN A 10 -7.42 18.71 -12.91
CA ASN A 10 -8.52 17.85 -12.54
C ASN A 10 -8.25 17.27 -11.15
N ARG A 11 -9.14 17.58 -10.21
CA ARG A 11 -9.02 17.14 -8.82
C ARG A 11 -9.75 15.84 -8.57
N TYR A 12 -10.66 15.43 -9.43
CA TYR A 12 -11.55 14.32 -9.13
C TYR A 12 -11.24 13.10 -9.98
N LEU A 13 -11.28 11.94 -9.32
CA LEU A 13 -11.42 10.67 -10.00
C LEU A 13 -12.75 10.66 -10.73
N PHE A 14 -12.69 10.46 -12.04
CA PHE A 14 -13.90 10.24 -12.82
C PHE A 14 -14.60 8.97 -12.34
N THR A 15 -15.92 8.93 -12.46
CA THR A 15 -16.76 7.82 -11.98
C THR A 15 -16.48 6.51 -12.70
N ASP A 16 -15.91 6.56 -13.91
CA ASP A 16 -15.52 5.41 -14.74
C ASP A 16 -14.03 5.03 -14.57
N SER A 17 -13.30 5.66 -13.64
CA SER A 17 -11.90 5.36 -13.40
C SER A 17 -11.72 3.91 -12.91
N PRO A 18 -10.80 3.12 -13.49
CA PRO A 18 -10.52 1.75 -13.03
C PRO A 18 -9.92 1.71 -11.61
N ALA A 19 -9.49 2.86 -11.06
CA ALA A 19 -9.06 2.95 -9.67
C ALA A 19 -10.20 2.60 -8.69
N TRP A 20 -11.47 2.85 -9.07
CA TRP A 20 -12.64 2.54 -8.24
C TRP A 20 -12.83 1.04 -8.01
N ASP A 21 -12.41 0.19 -8.94
CA ASP A 21 -12.45 -1.27 -8.78
C ASP A 21 -11.53 -1.76 -7.66
N ALA A 22 -10.53 -0.95 -7.30
CA ALA A 22 -9.58 -1.20 -6.23
C ALA A 22 -9.85 -0.32 -5.00
N PHE A 23 -11.05 0.27 -4.88
CA PHE A 23 -11.39 1.05 -3.70
C PHE A 23 -11.24 0.21 -2.42
N PRO A 24 -10.63 0.74 -1.34
CA PRO A 24 -10.36 -0.05 -0.16
C PRO A 24 -11.66 -0.50 0.51
N ASN A 25 -11.74 -1.79 0.82
CA ASN A 25 -12.89 -2.40 1.45
C ASN A 25 -12.85 -2.23 2.97
N GLU A 26 -14.01 -2.24 3.61
CA GLU A 26 -14.06 -2.34 5.07
C GLU A 26 -13.66 -3.73 5.52
N GLN A 27 -12.83 -3.79 6.56
CA GLN A 27 -12.21 -5.00 7.07
C GLN A 27 -12.33 -4.97 8.59
N LYS A 28 -12.65 -6.13 9.17
CA LYS A 28 -12.65 -6.33 10.62
C LYS A 28 -11.22 -6.52 11.12
N VAL A 29 -10.60 -5.45 11.60
CA VAL A 29 -9.19 -5.41 12.02
C VAL A 29 -9.06 -5.62 13.53
N CYS A 30 -8.07 -6.39 13.97
CA CYS A 30 -7.76 -6.47 15.40
C CYS A 30 -7.14 -5.16 15.89
N VAL A 31 -7.73 -4.54 16.91
CA VAL A 31 -7.36 -3.20 17.39
C VAL A 31 -6.26 -3.23 18.45
N MET A 32 -5.92 -4.40 19.00
CA MET A 32 -4.90 -4.56 20.04
C MET A 32 -3.54 -5.00 19.47
N THR A 33 -2.46 -4.52 20.09
CA THR A 33 -1.06 -4.86 19.80
C THR A 33 -0.55 -6.09 20.56
N GLU A 34 -1.41 -6.79 21.28
CA GLU A 34 -1.08 -7.83 22.28
C GLU A 34 -1.66 -9.21 21.89
N PRO A 35 -1.20 -10.34 22.51
CA PRO A 35 -1.55 -11.71 22.10
C PRO A 35 -3.04 -12.09 22.23
N LEU A 36 -3.89 -11.16 22.66
CA LEU A 36 -5.34 -11.31 22.82
C LEU A 36 -6.11 -11.24 21.49
N CYS A 37 -5.44 -11.00 20.37
CA CYS A 37 -5.97 -11.25 19.04
C CYS A 37 -5.83 -12.74 18.69
N ASN A 38 -6.68 -13.60 19.26
CA ASN A 38 -6.70 -15.04 18.93
C ASN A 38 -8.09 -15.48 18.42
N PRO A 39 -8.18 -16.55 17.61
CA PRO A 39 -9.45 -17.03 17.03
C PRO A 39 -10.44 -17.63 18.04
N TYR A 40 -10.00 -17.92 19.26
CA TYR A 40 -10.74 -18.46 20.40
C TYR A 40 -11.31 -17.35 21.33
N ILE A 41 -10.71 -16.16 21.41
CA ILE A 41 -11.20 -15.02 22.20
C ILE A 41 -11.96 -14.07 21.27
N LYS A 42 -13.24 -14.36 21.08
CA LYS A 42 -14.12 -13.72 20.09
C LYS A 42 -14.94 -12.60 20.74
N ALA A 43 -14.67 -11.34 20.37
CA ALA A 43 -15.68 -10.30 20.07
C ALA A 43 -15.20 -8.87 20.37
N ARG A 44 -14.48 -8.63 21.47
CA ARG A 44 -14.21 -7.25 21.94
C ARG A 44 -12.97 -6.56 21.35
N ASN A 45 -12.09 -7.30 20.67
CA ASN A 45 -10.79 -6.79 20.23
C ASN A 45 -10.73 -6.45 18.74
N TYR A 46 -11.86 -6.44 18.04
CA TYR A 46 -11.92 -6.20 16.60
C TYR A 46 -12.81 -5.00 16.28
N GLY A 47 -12.28 -4.07 15.49
CA GLY A 47 -12.98 -2.90 14.96
C GLY A 47 -13.12 -2.99 13.45
N MET A 48 -14.00 -2.18 12.87
CA MET A 48 -14.09 -2.05 11.41
C MET A 48 -13.18 -0.91 10.97
N ALA A 49 -12.20 -1.19 10.13
CA ALA A 49 -11.33 -0.21 9.51
C ALA A 49 -11.36 -0.37 7.99
N ARG A 50 -11.00 0.66 7.23
CA ARG A 50 -10.86 0.62 5.77
C ARG A 50 -9.42 1.06 5.42
N PRO A 51 -8.42 0.16 5.57
CA PRO A 51 -7.01 0.52 5.38
C PRO A 51 -6.75 1.06 3.98
N TYR A 52 -5.98 2.14 3.87
CA TYR A 52 -5.61 2.67 2.56
C TYR A 52 -4.77 1.67 1.77
N ASN A 53 -5.19 1.36 0.55
CA ASN A 53 -4.56 0.34 -0.32
C ASN A 53 -3.97 0.95 -1.61
N PHE A 54 -3.72 2.26 -1.62
CA PHE A 54 -3.18 2.99 -2.78
C PHE A 54 -4.06 2.97 -4.03
N MET A 55 -5.32 2.52 -3.91
CA MET A 55 -6.23 2.24 -5.04
C MET A 55 -5.60 1.26 -6.05
N MET A 56 -4.69 0.40 -5.58
CA MET A 56 -3.99 -0.57 -6.41
C MET A 56 -4.77 -1.88 -6.51
N ASN A 57 -4.98 -2.37 -7.72
CA ASN A 57 -5.57 -3.68 -7.97
C ASN A 57 -4.56 -4.81 -7.74
N VAL A 58 -5.03 -6.06 -7.78
CA VAL A 58 -4.21 -7.26 -7.48
C VAL A 58 -2.98 -7.37 -8.38
N ASP A 59 -3.12 -7.06 -9.68
CA ASP A 59 -2.00 -7.12 -10.63
C ASP A 59 -0.93 -6.08 -10.31
N GLN A 60 -1.34 -4.87 -9.91
CA GLN A 60 -0.43 -3.80 -9.50
C GLN A 60 0.30 -4.15 -8.20
N TRP A 61 -0.40 -4.74 -7.23
CA TRP A 61 0.24 -5.30 -6.02
C TRP A 61 1.24 -6.40 -6.36
N GLY A 62 0.92 -7.27 -7.32
CA GLY A 62 1.81 -8.33 -7.80
C GLY A 62 3.12 -7.81 -8.45
N ARG A 63 3.17 -6.53 -8.84
CA ARG A 63 4.38 -5.88 -9.40
C ARG A 63 5.33 -5.35 -8.33
N VAL A 64 4.91 -5.24 -7.07
CA VAL A 64 5.79 -4.80 -5.97
C VAL A 64 6.73 -5.94 -5.57
N LYS A 65 7.95 -5.94 -6.12
CA LYS A 65 8.91 -7.05 -5.91
C LYS A 65 9.74 -6.91 -4.64
N ASN A 66 9.97 -5.68 -4.18
CA ASN A 66 10.67 -5.43 -2.92
C ASN A 66 9.73 -5.76 -1.75
N ARG A 67 10.08 -6.79 -0.95
CA ARG A 67 9.22 -7.31 0.12
C ARG A 67 9.13 -6.32 1.28
N ILE A 68 10.22 -5.64 1.60
CA ILE A 68 10.22 -4.58 2.61
C ILE A 68 9.30 -3.43 2.22
N GLU A 69 9.35 -2.97 0.96
CA GLU A 69 8.45 -1.94 0.45
C GLU A 69 6.98 -2.38 0.55
N LEU A 70 6.68 -3.61 0.14
CA LEU A 70 5.34 -4.20 0.25
C LEU A 70 4.85 -4.19 1.71
N LEU A 71 5.68 -4.67 2.65
CA LEU A 71 5.33 -4.72 4.07
C LEU A 71 5.18 -3.32 4.70
N MET A 72 6.00 -2.36 4.27
CA MET A 72 5.86 -0.96 4.68
C MET A 72 4.58 -0.33 4.14
N ALA A 73 4.20 -0.61 2.88
CA ALA A 73 2.98 -0.08 2.28
C ALA A 73 1.73 -0.60 2.98
N ILE A 74 1.76 -1.89 3.30
CA ILE A 74 0.76 -2.56 4.11
C ILE A 74 0.61 -1.92 5.49
N ARG A 75 1.75 -1.72 6.18
CA ARG A 75 1.76 -1.12 7.51
C ARG A 75 1.21 0.30 7.46
N PHE A 76 1.68 1.09 6.49
CA PHE A 76 1.20 2.43 6.22
C PHE A 76 -0.32 2.43 5.99
N GLY A 77 -0.83 1.55 5.14
CA GLY A 77 -2.28 1.41 4.91
C GLY A 77 -3.09 1.16 6.19
N MET A 78 -2.58 0.33 7.10
CA MET A 78 -3.22 0.07 8.40
C MET A 78 -3.17 1.27 9.37
N GLU A 79 -2.20 2.17 9.20
CA GLU A 79 -2.11 3.43 9.96
C GLU A 79 -3.09 4.48 9.42
N TRP A 80 -3.53 4.36 8.16
CA TRP A 80 -4.44 5.29 7.48
C TRP A 80 -5.80 4.66 7.17
N ASP A 81 -6.73 4.77 8.12
CA ASP A 81 -8.11 4.31 7.95
C ASP A 81 -8.93 5.30 7.13
N THR A 82 -9.31 4.90 5.92
CA THR A 82 -10.05 5.75 4.99
C THR A 82 -11.50 6.03 5.42
N LYS A 83 -12.05 5.29 6.40
CA LYS A 83 -13.37 5.62 7.00
C LYS A 83 -13.41 6.99 7.64
N GLN A 84 -12.26 7.53 8.03
CA GLN A 84 -12.17 8.82 8.70
C GLN A 84 -12.27 10.00 7.71
N TYR A 85 -12.32 9.72 6.40
CA TYR A 85 -12.41 10.74 5.36
C TYR A 85 -13.75 10.62 4.62
N PRO A 86 -14.36 11.75 4.21
CA PRO A 86 -15.54 11.73 3.37
C PRO A 86 -15.21 11.19 1.97
N ASP A 87 -16.19 10.56 1.31
CA ASP A 87 -16.02 9.98 -0.03
C ASP A 87 -15.56 11.02 -1.06
N SER A 88 -15.94 12.30 -0.90
CA SER A 88 -15.48 13.40 -1.75
C SER A 88 -13.97 13.65 -1.66
N GLN A 89 -13.36 13.39 -0.51
CA GLN A 89 -11.91 13.47 -0.31
C GLN A 89 -11.22 12.23 -0.87
N LEU A 90 -11.85 11.06 -0.79
CA LEU A 90 -11.34 9.82 -1.41
C LEU A 90 -11.45 9.86 -2.94
N ALA A 91 -12.38 10.65 -3.49
CA ALA A 91 -12.43 10.96 -4.91
C ALA A 91 -11.38 12.00 -5.34
N ASP A 92 -10.68 12.67 -4.41
CA ASP A 92 -9.71 13.73 -4.71
C ASP A 92 -8.33 13.14 -5.05
N LEU A 93 -7.87 13.37 -6.28
CA LEU A 93 -6.52 13.03 -6.73
C LEU A 93 -5.43 13.73 -5.91
N GLY A 94 -5.71 14.92 -5.38
CA GLY A 94 -4.85 15.61 -4.43
C GLY A 94 -4.68 14.82 -3.13
N PHE A 95 -5.73 14.19 -2.62
CA PHE A 95 -5.63 13.30 -1.46
C PHE A 95 -4.71 12.12 -1.76
N HIS A 96 -4.91 11.42 -2.89
CA HIS A 96 -4.05 10.30 -3.26
C HIS A 96 -2.61 10.71 -3.55
N THR A 97 -2.39 11.87 -4.18
CA THR A 97 -1.06 12.47 -4.36
C THR A 97 -0.37 12.63 -3.00
N GLN A 98 -1.08 13.18 -2.02
CA GLN A 98 -0.58 13.33 -0.66
C GLN A 98 -0.25 11.97 -0.03
N MET A 99 -1.10 10.96 -0.20
CA MET A 99 -0.87 9.62 0.35
C MET A 99 0.37 8.94 -0.23
N TYR A 100 0.58 9.01 -1.54
CA TYR A 100 1.78 8.47 -2.18
C TYR A 100 3.06 9.18 -1.71
N ILE A 101 3.01 10.51 -1.54
CA ILE A 101 4.15 11.28 -1.02
C ILE A 101 4.43 10.99 0.45
N ARG A 102 3.39 10.89 1.28
CA ARG A 102 3.55 10.47 2.68
C ARG A 102 4.14 9.07 2.77
N PHE A 103 3.72 8.15 1.91
CA PHE A 103 4.32 6.82 1.84
C PHE A 103 5.78 6.87 1.40
N HIS A 104 6.11 7.72 0.42
CA HIS A 104 7.49 7.93 0.01
C HIS A 104 8.38 8.35 1.20
N GLN A 105 7.94 9.33 1.97
CA GLN A 105 8.65 9.74 3.19
C GLN A 105 8.68 8.65 4.26
N TYR A 106 7.60 7.88 4.37
CA TYR A 106 7.49 6.77 5.28
C TYR A 106 8.57 5.72 4.99
N VAL A 107 8.73 5.34 3.72
CA VAL A 107 9.80 4.44 3.27
C VAL A 107 11.16 5.04 3.62
N LEU A 108 11.42 6.31 3.31
CA LEU A 108 12.70 6.95 3.64
C LEU A 108 12.99 6.89 5.14
N LYS A 109 12.05 7.35 5.97
CA LYS A 109 12.19 7.37 7.43
C LYS A 109 12.45 5.99 8.00
N HIS A 110 11.70 4.99 7.54
CA HIS A 110 11.79 3.64 8.08
C HIS A 110 12.95 2.86 7.47
N SER A 111 13.41 3.20 6.26
CA SER A 111 14.54 2.53 5.62
C SER A 111 15.86 2.73 6.37
N ILE A 112 15.97 3.78 7.19
CA ILE A 112 17.16 4.09 8.01
C ILE A 112 17.24 3.18 9.25
N LYS A 113 16.15 2.48 9.61
CA LYS A 113 16.16 1.52 10.72
C LYS A 113 17.01 0.29 10.37
N GLU A 114 17.60 -0.33 11.39
CA GLU A 114 18.32 -1.61 11.24
C GLU A 114 17.40 -2.70 10.69
N ALA A 115 17.90 -3.47 9.73
CA ALA A 115 17.16 -4.56 9.09
C ALA A 115 16.61 -5.58 10.11
N ALA A 116 17.39 -5.93 11.13
CA ALA A 116 16.95 -6.84 12.18
C ALA A 116 15.72 -6.31 12.93
N LYS A 117 15.64 -4.99 13.19
CA LYS A 117 14.48 -4.37 13.85
C LYS A 117 13.24 -4.42 12.97
N ILE A 118 13.40 -4.20 11.66
CA ILE A 118 12.30 -4.28 10.69
C ILE A 118 11.79 -5.71 10.54
N VAL A 119 12.69 -6.68 10.41
CA VAL A 119 12.31 -8.11 10.36
C VAL A 119 11.58 -8.49 11.63
N ALA A 120 12.13 -8.16 12.80
CA ALA A 120 11.50 -8.45 14.08
C ALA A 120 10.10 -7.83 14.19
N GLU A 121 9.94 -6.56 13.79
CA GLU A 121 8.64 -5.87 13.77
C GLU A 121 7.60 -6.59 12.91
N PHE A 122 7.97 -7.02 11.70
CA PHE A 122 7.07 -7.76 10.81
C PHE A 122 6.86 -9.22 11.22
N GLU A 123 7.77 -9.79 12.01
CA GLU A 123 7.60 -11.11 12.59
C GLU A 123 6.69 -11.12 13.82
N GLN A 124 6.44 -9.97 14.45
CA GLN A 124 5.57 -9.87 15.61
C GLN A 124 4.20 -10.47 15.30
N THR A 125 3.75 -11.37 16.18
CA THR A 125 2.42 -12.00 16.09
C THR A 125 1.32 -10.95 15.98
N ALA A 126 1.43 -9.84 16.70
CA ALA A 126 0.48 -8.74 16.65
C ALA A 126 0.39 -8.11 15.25
N PHE A 127 1.54 -7.81 14.62
CA PHE A 127 1.58 -7.30 13.25
C PHE A 127 0.96 -8.31 12.29
N LYS A 128 1.38 -9.58 12.35
CA LYS A 128 0.83 -10.66 11.52
C LYS A 128 -0.69 -10.76 11.67
N VAL A 129 -1.21 -10.78 12.90
CA VAL A 129 -2.66 -10.93 13.12
C VAL A 129 -3.42 -9.69 12.64
N ARG A 130 -2.96 -8.49 12.98
CA ARG A 130 -3.59 -7.23 12.54
C ARG A 130 -3.59 -7.12 11.02
N PHE A 131 -2.46 -7.43 10.40
CA PHE A 131 -2.31 -7.50 8.96
C PHE A 131 -3.30 -8.50 8.34
N LEU A 132 -3.30 -9.75 8.82
CA LEU A 132 -4.17 -10.78 8.29
C LEU A 132 -5.64 -10.37 8.42
N SER A 133 -6.02 -9.74 9.53
CA SER A 133 -7.38 -9.22 9.69
C SER A 133 -7.69 -8.03 8.78
N ALA A 134 -6.69 -7.23 8.40
CA ALA A 134 -6.86 -6.05 7.55
C ALA A 134 -6.84 -6.35 6.05
N PHE A 135 -6.18 -7.42 5.62
CA PHE A 135 -6.02 -7.76 4.20
C PHE A 135 -6.62 -9.11 3.82
N ALA A 136 -7.03 -9.94 4.78
CA ALA A 136 -7.71 -11.22 4.52
C ALA A 136 -9.24 -11.15 4.71
N ILE A 137 -9.85 -9.96 4.72
CA ILE A 137 -11.31 -9.79 4.82
C ILE A 137 -11.93 -9.40 3.46
N GLY A 138 -11.10 -9.17 2.43
CA GLY A 138 -11.51 -9.33 1.03
C GLY A 138 -11.83 -10.79 0.68
N ASP A 139 -11.29 -11.74 1.43
CA ASP A 139 -11.49 -13.18 1.24
C ASP A 139 -12.75 -13.73 1.92
N LEU A 140 -13.25 -13.01 2.93
CA LEU A 140 -14.45 -13.38 3.68
C LEU A 140 -15.74 -12.83 3.04
N LEU A 141 -15.62 -11.96 2.02
CA LEU A 141 -16.73 -11.41 1.23
C LEU A 141 -16.81 -11.98 -0.20
N GLU A 142 -16.09 -13.06 -0.52
CA GLU A 142 -16.49 -14.01 -1.59
C GLU A 142 -17.76 -14.82 -1.19
N LEU A 143 -18.38 -14.54 -0.03
CA LEU A 143 -19.45 -15.35 0.56
C LEU A 143 -20.85 -14.72 0.56
N ARG A 144 -21.11 -13.63 -0.19
CA ARG A 144 -22.48 -13.07 -0.17
C ARG A 144 -23.07 -12.49 -1.45
N ASN A 145 -22.51 -12.78 -2.61
CA ASN A 145 -23.16 -12.80 -3.94
C ASN A 145 -22.07 -12.51 -4.96
N LEU A 146 -21.70 -13.51 -5.76
CA LEU A 146 -21.26 -13.44 -7.16
C LEU A 146 -20.89 -14.87 -7.59
N ASP A 147 -21.10 -15.17 -8.86
CA ASP A 147 -21.32 -16.49 -9.47
C ASP A 147 -20.42 -17.69 -9.07
N PRO A 148 -20.91 -18.94 -9.21
CA PRO A 148 -20.30 -20.16 -8.65
C PRO A 148 -18.96 -20.61 -9.26
N PHE A 149 -18.30 -19.81 -10.11
CA PHE A 149 -17.18 -20.31 -10.92
C PHE A 149 -15.87 -19.53 -10.82
N SER A 150 -15.70 -18.62 -9.84
CA SER A 150 -14.44 -17.87 -9.74
C SER A 150 -13.93 -17.55 -8.33
N GLN A 151 -14.37 -18.26 -7.29
CA GLN A 151 -14.10 -17.84 -5.90
C GLN A 151 -13.57 -19.00 -5.03
N GLY A 152 -12.49 -18.75 -4.28
CA GLY A 152 -11.86 -19.71 -3.37
C GLY A 152 -10.33 -19.86 -3.50
N LYS A 153 -9.73 -19.46 -4.63
CA LYS A 153 -8.28 -19.61 -4.86
C LYS A 153 -7.47 -18.34 -4.57
N SER A 154 -8.01 -17.15 -4.81
CA SER A 154 -7.27 -15.88 -4.68
C SER A 154 -6.82 -15.62 -3.23
N ALA A 155 -7.80 -15.70 -2.34
CA ALA A 155 -7.71 -15.50 -0.91
C ALA A 155 -6.61 -16.26 -0.16
N LEU A 156 -6.78 -17.58 -0.18
CA LEU A 156 -5.88 -18.53 0.46
C LEU A 156 -4.48 -18.49 -0.17
N THR A 157 -4.41 -18.14 -1.47
CA THR A 157 -3.13 -17.98 -2.19
C THR A 157 -2.41 -16.71 -1.77
N ASN A 158 -3.11 -15.61 -1.51
CA ASN A 158 -2.55 -14.36 -0.98
C ASN A 158 -2.05 -14.51 0.47
N LEU A 159 -2.80 -15.25 1.30
CA LEU A 159 -2.39 -15.61 2.65
C LEU A 159 -1.11 -16.47 2.67
N ASN A 160 -1.05 -17.48 1.81
CA ASN A 160 0.08 -18.40 1.72
C ASN A 160 1.30 -17.77 1.05
N SER A 161 1.09 -16.93 0.03
CA SER A 161 2.17 -16.18 -0.62
C SER A 161 2.79 -15.20 0.37
N LEU A 162 1.99 -14.53 1.21
CA LEU A 162 2.54 -13.62 2.20
C LEU A 162 3.15 -14.32 3.41
N LYS A 163 2.55 -15.40 3.92
CA LYS A 163 3.22 -16.23 4.94
C LYS A 163 4.57 -16.71 4.41
N LYS A 164 4.67 -17.04 3.12
CA LYS A 164 5.95 -17.32 2.46
C LYS A 164 6.83 -16.08 2.39
N THR A 165 6.32 -14.90 2.04
CA THR A 165 7.09 -13.65 2.00
C THR A 165 7.69 -13.29 3.36
N ILE A 166 6.91 -13.34 4.44
CA ILE A 166 7.39 -13.07 5.80
C ILE A 166 8.37 -14.17 6.25
N LYS A 167 8.06 -15.45 6.03
CA LYS A 167 8.98 -16.56 6.36
C LYS A 167 10.28 -16.53 5.56
N LYS A 168 10.26 -15.98 4.34
CA LYS A 168 11.45 -15.79 3.50
C LYS A 168 12.20 -14.50 3.83
N LEU A 169 11.62 -13.59 4.60
CA LEU A 169 12.26 -12.34 4.96
C LEU A 169 13.30 -12.63 6.04
N ASN A 170 14.52 -12.93 5.60
CA ASN A 170 15.67 -13.02 6.50
C ASN A 170 16.36 -11.64 6.60
N VAL A 171 17.24 -11.49 7.59
CA VAL A 171 17.92 -10.22 7.84
C VAL A 171 18.78 -9.80 6.65
N THR A 172 19.49 -10.72 6.00
CA THR A 172 20.37 -10.43 4.85
C THR A 172 19.59 -9.88 3.65
N ASP A 173 18.47 -10.52 3.31
CA ASP A 173 17.54 -10.08 2.27
C ASP A 173 16.96 -8.69 2.60
N ALA A 174 16.54 -8.50 3.85
CA ALA A 174 16.00 -7.23 4.32
C ALA A 174 17.03 -6.10 4.23
N VAL A 175 18.30 -6.34 4.57
CA VAL A 175 19.39 -5.35 4.40
C VAL A 175 19.51 -4.92 2.94
N SER A 176 19.55 -5.88 2.01
CA SER A 176 19.68 -5.59 0.58
C SER A 176 18.48 -4.80 0.03
N GLU A 177 17.26 -5.20 0.42
CA GLU A 177 16.04 -4.52 0.01
C GLU A 177 15.92 -3.12 0.61
N LEU A 178 16.31 -2.92 1.87
CA LEU A 178 16.37 -1.61 2.53
C LEU A 178 17.40 -0.70 1.87
N SER A 179 18.60 -1.21 1.60
CA SER A 179 19.66 -0.47 0.91
C SER A 179 19.21 -0.01 -0.47
N SER A 180 18.42 -0.83 -1.17
CA SER A 180 17.88 -0.46 -2.49
C SER A 180 16.86 0.68 -2.39
N LEU A 181 16.00 0.68 -1.35
CA LEU A 181 15.08 1.78 -1.08
C LEU A 181 15.81 3.09 -0.69
N GLN A 182 16.87 2.99 0.13
CA GLN A 182 17.69 4.14 0.51
C GLN A 182 18.43 4.74 -0.69
N ARG A 183 19.10 3.90 -1.50
CA ARG A 183 19.84 4.33 -2.70
C ARG A 183 18.93 4.93 -3.76
N ASN A 184 17.72 4.39 -3.89
CA ASN A 184 16.69 4.96 -4.75
C ASN A 184 16.11 6.25 -4.18
N GLY A 185 16.35 6.59 -2.91
CA GLY A 185 15.75 7.76 -2.27
C GLY A 185 14.24 7.64 -2.10
N GLY A 186 13.70 6.42 -1.90
CA GLY A 186 12.27 6.18 -1.71
C GLY A 186 11.79 4.81 -2.23
N PRO A 187 10.47 4.58 -2.33
CA PRO A 187 9.88 3.36 -2.87
C PRO A 187 10.30 3.12 -4.32
N LEU A 188 10.57 1.85 -4.64
CA LEU A 188 10.96 1.43 -5.99
C LEU A 188 9.75 1.24 -6.90
N HIS A 189 8.62 0.80 -6.35
CA HIS A 189 7.45 0.38 -7.11
C HIS A 189 6.23 1.27 -6.85
N ILE A 190 5.89 1.55 -5.60
CA ILE A 190 4.74 2.37 -5.20
C ILE A 190 5.18 3.85 -5.18
N ASN A 191 5.41 4.36 -6.39
CA ASN A 191 5.90 5.70 -6.65
C ASN A 191 4.98 6.43 -7.66
N ARG A 192 5.43 7.56 -8.18
CA ARG A 192 4.68 8.38 -9.14
C ARG A 192 4.32 7.64 -10.42
N GLU A 193 5.14 6.69 -10.87
CA GLU A 193 4.82 5.88 -12.05
C GLU A 193 3.70 4.88 -11.76
N MET A 194 3.67 4.28 -10.56
CA MET A 194 2.49 3.50 -10.14
C MET A 194 1.25 4.37 -10.02
N PHE A 195 1.37 5.58 -9.47
CA PHE A 195 0.26 6.53 -9.39
C PHE A 195 -0.34 6.81 -10.78
N LYS A 196 0.50 7.13 -11.78
CA LYS A 196 0.06 7.32 -13.17
C LYS A 196 -0.62 6.08 -13.74
N GLN A 197 -0.12 4.88 -13.41
CA GLN A 197 -0.73 3.64 -13.87
C GLN A 197 -2.11 3.39 -13.25
N VAL A 198 -2.28 3.69 -11.97
CA VAL A 198 -3.54 3.53 -11.21
C VAL A 198 -4.58 4.54 -11.66
N PHE A 199 -4.22 5.82 -11.65
CA PHE A 199 -5.17 6.92 -11.82
C PHE A 199 -5.28 7.45 -13.25
N LYS A 200 -4.41 6.98 -14.15
CA LYS A 200 -4.28 7.49 -15.54
C LYS A 200 -4.06 9.00 -15.59
N GLN A 201 -3.47 9.56 -14.53
CA GLN A 201 -3.18 10.97 -14.36
C GLN A 201 -1.92 11.11 -13.51
N ASP A 202 -1.24 12.23 -13.66
CA ASP A 202 -0.08 12.53 -12.82
C ASP A 202 -0.48 13.14 -11.47
N TYR A 203 0.46 13.27 -10.55
CA TYR A 203 0.26 13.95 -9.27
C TYR A 203 -0.36 15.34 -9.45
N ASN A 204 -1.28 15.68 -8.55
CA ASN A 204 -1.92 16.99 -8.55
C ASN A 204 -0.88 18.09 -8.26
N PRO A 205 -0.63 19.03 -9.19
CA PRO A 205 0.46 20.00 -9.07
C PRO A 205 0.26 20.96 -7.88
N LYS A 206 -0.99 21.37 -7.60
CA LYS A 206 -1.27 22.22 -6.42
C LYS A 206 -0.96 21.49 -5.12
N MET A 207 -1.24 20.19 -5.03
CA MET A 207 -0.85 19.40 -3.86
C MET A 207 0.67 19.27 -3.75
N ILE A 208 1.37 19.10 -4.87
CA ILE A 208 2.85 19.11 -4.89
C ILE A 208 3.37 20.43 -4.31
N ASP A 209 2.86 21.57 -4.74
CA ASP A 209 3.30 22.89 -4.26
C ASP A 209 3.03 23.07 -2.75
N ILE A 210 1.86 22.63 -2.29
CA ILE A 210 1.53 22.62 -0.86
C ILE A 210 2.53 21.77 -0.08
N LEU A 211 2.80 20.53 -0.51
CA LEU A 211 3.70 19.64 0.21
C LEU A 211 5.16 20.08 0.13
N LYS A 212 5.58 20.74 -0.96
CA LYS A 212 6.89 21.38 -1.08
C LYS A 212 7.03 22.55 -0.11
N SER A 213 6.05 23.44 -0.07
CA SER A 213 6.07 24.60 0.84
C SER A 213 6.04 24.20 2.32
N GLN A 214 5.45 23.06 2.64
CA GLN A 214 5.49 22.46 3.99
C GLN A 214 6.81 21.72 4.30
N GLY A 215 7.73 21.62 3.34
CA GLY A 215 8.98 20.86 3.48
C GLY A 215 8.78 19.33 3.54
N VAL A 216 7.56 18.86 3.26
CA VAL A 216 7.20 17.44 3.25
C VAL A 216 7.75 16.79 1.98
N TYR A 217 7.59 17.42 0.83
CA TYR A 217 8.03 16.85 -0.43
C TYR A 217 9.30 17.54 -0.96
N LYS A 218 10.40 16.80 -1.05
CA LYS A 218 11.68 17.30 -1.60
C LYS A 218 11.82 17.06 -3.11
N GLY A 219 10.84 16.42 -3.73
CA GLY A 219 10.87 15.99 -5.12
C GLY A 219 10.89 14.47 -5.25
N ASP A 220 10.61 14.00 -6.46
CA ASP A 220 10.84 12.60 -6.81
C ASP A 220 12.35 12.33 -6.76
N PRO A 221 12.78 11.12 -6.40
CA PRO A 221 14.19 10.81 -6.34
C PRO A 221 14.82 10.98 -7.73
N ILE A 222 16.04 11.53 -7.78
CA ILE A 222 16.75 11.88 -9.01
C ILE A 222 17.08 10.64 -9.89
N ASN A 223 16.85 9.42 -9.40
CA ASN A 223 17.15 8.19 -10.13
C ASN A 223 15.91 7.45 -10.65
N VAL A 224 15.02 8.17 -11.35
CA VAL A 224 14.16 7.50 -12.35
C VAL A 224 14.99 7.25 -13.62
N GLU A 225 16.05 6.43 -13.49
CA GLU A 225 16.60 5.68 -14.62
C GLU A 225 16.32 4.20 -14.41
N ARG A 226 15.02 3.88 -14.52
CA ARG A 226 14.51 2.53 -14.70
C ARG A 226 15.24 1.76 -15.82
N ALA A 227 15.82 2.49 -16.78
CA ALA A 227 16.64 1.95 -17.86
C ALA A 227 17.98 1.33 -17.42
N ALA A 228 18.51 1.66 -16.25
CA ALA A 228 19.80 1.12 -15.77
C ALA A 228 19.65 -0.15 -14.91
N PHE A 229 18.52 -0.32 -14.21
CA PHE A 229 18.30 -1.48 -13.34
C PHE A 229 17.79 -2.70 -14.11
N GLU A 230 16.99 -2.50 -15.17
CA GLU A 230 16.50 -3.58 -16.04
C GLU A 230 17.55 -4.05 -17.07
N LYS A 231 18.73 -3.42 -17.14
CA LYS A 231 19.81 -3.80 -18.07
C LYS A 231 20.90 -4.68 -17.47
N ASN A 232 20.91 -4.87 -16.15
CA ASN A 232 21.98 -5.58 -15.44
C ASN A 232 21.50 -6.78 -14.61
N HIS A 233 20.21 -7.15 -14.72
CA HIS A 233 19.60 -8.33 -14.10
C HIS A 233 18.49 -8.87 -15.00
#